data_AF-A0A433WVH4-F1
#
_entry.id   AF-A0A433WVH4-F1
#
_cell.length_a   1.000
_cell.length_b   1.000
_cell.length_c   1.000
_cell.angle_alpha   90.00
_cell.angle_beta   90.00
_cell.angle_gamma   90.00
#
_symmetry.space_group_name_H-M   'P 1'
#
loop_
_entity.id
_entity.type
_entity.pdbx_description
1 polymer ?
#
loop_
_entity_poly.entity_id
_entity_poly.type
_entity_poly.pdbx_seq_one_letter_code
_entity_poly.pdbx_strand_id
1 'polypeptide(L)'
;MSASPLVPVPVTPPVSSLSRPARSSRLSVRASPDELAAWAGTARLLGHETTALWVRSLLQEASLTGHDGMAVGASLRKLRGELGRIGNNLNQLAHYANCGDAVRAGNVLDALEKTKDRVDVLLKSLRVTRTSRTSRQRKMVEPETGIDAGASQTPATSPTTLH
;
A
#
# COMPACT_ATOMS: atom_id res chain seq x y z
N MET A 1 60.01 30.74 30.46
CA MET A 1 58.93 31.01 29.48
C MET A 1 58.48 29.65 28.95
N SER A 2 57.29 29.21 29.36
CA SER A 2 56.81 27.84 29.20
C SER A 2 56.04 27.69 27.88
N ALA A 3 56.42 26.74 27.03
CA ALA A 3 55.67 26.38 25.83
C ALA A 3 54.67 25.26 26.17
N SER A 4 53.38 25.53 26.03
CA SER A 4 52.31 24.52 26.15
C SER A 4 52.25 23.67 24.88
N PRO A 5 52.13 22.33 24.97
CA PRO A 5 51.88 21.50 23.80
C PRO A 5 50.39 21.51 23.43
N LEU A 6 50.09 21.68 22.13
CA LEU A 6 48.75 21.48 21.58
C LEU A 6 48.35 19.99 21.66
N VAL A 7 47.24 19.70 22.31
CA VAL A 7 46.60 18.37 22.30
C VAL A 7 45.67 18.30 21.06
N PRO A 8 45.70 17.22 20.25
CA PRO A 8 44.76 17.08 19.14
C PRO A 8 43.37 16.70 19.66
N VAL A 9 42.33 17.38 19.16
CA VAL A 9 40.93 17.06 19.44
C VAL A 9 40.51 15.80 18.66
N PRO A 10 39.81 14.83 19.26
CA PRO A 10 39.33 13.65 18.55
C PRO A 10 38.20 14.04 17.59
N VAL A 11 38.39 13.72 16.30
CA VAL A 11 37.33 13.78 15.29
C VAL A 11 36.41 12.58 15.52
N THR A 12 35.24 12.80 16.12
CA THR A 12 34.18 11.80 16.17
C THR A 12 33.63 11.55 14.76
N PRO A 13 33.63 10.31 14.24
CA PRO A 13 32.97 10.01 12.99
C PRO A 13 31.44 10.15 13.14
N PRO A 14 30.71 10.56 12.08
CA PRO A 14 29.27 10.70 12.15
C PRO A 14 28.60 9.35 12.38
N VAL A 15 27.63 9.39 13.30
CA VAL A 15 26.77 8.30 13.75
C VAL A 15 26.17 7.54 12.57
N SER A 16 26.33 6.22 12.61
CA SER A 16 25.82 5.27 11.63
C SER A 16 24.36 5.56 11.29
N SER A 17 24.11 5.86 10.02
CA SER A 17 22.78 5.84 9.45
C SER A 17 22.15 4.48 9.73
N LEU A 18 20.94 4.49 10.27
CA LEU A 18 20.12 3.31 10.52
C LEU A 18 20.10 2.44 9.25
N SER A 19 20.89 1.36 9.26
CA SER A 19 21.04 0.48 8.11
C SER A 19 19.68 -0.12 7.80
N ARG A 20 19.10 0.29 6.66
CA ARG A 20 17.85 -0.29 6.16
C ARG A 20 18.05 -1.81 6.12
N PRO A 21 17.09 -2.62 6.61
CA PRO A 21 17.26 -4.07 6.67
C PRO A 21 17.79 -4.62 5.35
N ALA A 22 18.96 -5.24 5.40
CA ALA A 22 19.62 -5.78 4.24
C ALA A 22 18.73 -6.87 3.63
N ARG A 23 18.32 -6.67 2.38
CA ARG A 23 17.49 -7.64 1.66
C ARG A 23 18.37 -8.84 1.30
N SER A 24 18.08 -10.00 1.88
CA SER A 24 18.91 -11.21 1.74
C SER A 24 18.41 -12.20 0.68
N SER A 25 17.14 -12.10 0.26
CA SER A 25 16.52 -13.02 -0.71
C SER A 25 16.31 -12.36 -2.08
N ARG A 26 16.45 -13.15 -3.15
CA ARG A 26 16.26 -12.70 -4.55
C ARG A 26 15.09 -13.44 -5.19
N LEU A 27 14.18 -12.69 -5.81
CA LEU A 27 13.14 -13.20 -6.71
C LEU A 27 13.63 -13.06 -8.16
N SER A 28 13.57 -14.14 -8.93
CA SER A 28 13.95 -14.15 -10.35
C SER A 28 12.73 -14.50 -11.20
N VAL A 29 12.48 -13.69 -12.22
CA VAL A 29 11.38 -13.87 -13.18
C VAL A 29 11.99 -13.90 -14.58
N ARG A 30 11.61 -14.88 -15.40
CA ARG A 30 12.00 -14.92 -16.82
C ARG A 30 11.08 -14.01 -17.61
N ALA A 31 11.67 -13.22 -18.51
CA ALA A 31 10.95 -12.29 -19.37
C ALA A 31 11.58 -12.30 -20.75
N SER A 32 10.77 -12.12 -21.79
CA SER A 32 11.28 -11.80 -23.12
C SER A 32 11.89 -10.37 -23.13
N PRO A 33 12.70 -10.03 -24.14
CA PRO A 33 13.22 -8.67 -24.28
C PRO A 33 12.10 -7.61 -24.36
N ASP A 34 11.01 -7.94 -25.06
CA ASP A 34 9.87 -7.04 -25.25
C ASP A 34 9.11 -6.80 -23.94
N GLU A 35 8.90 -7.86 -23.15
CA GLU A 35 8.29 -7.75 -21.83
C GLU A 35 9.13 -6.88 -20.90
N LEU A 36 10.45 -7.09 -20.87
CA LEU A 36 11.35 -6.31 -20.03
C LEU A 36 11.34 -4.82 -20.43
N ALA A 37 11.32 -4.53 -21.74
CA ALA A 37 11.21 -3.16 -22.26
C ALA A 37 9.89 -2.50 -21.87
N ALA A 38 8.76 -3.22 -22.00
CA ALA A 38 7.45 -2.74 -21.62
C ALA A 38 7.36 -2.44 -20.10
N TRP A 39 7.92 -3.31 -19.27
CA TRP A 39 7.97 -3.11 -17.82
C TRP A 39 8.83 -1.92 -17.43
N ALA A 40 10.00 -1.76 -18.04
CA ALA A 40 10.87 -0.61 -17.80
C ALA A 40 10.23 0.71 -18.25
N GLY A 41 9.52 0.70 -19.39
CA GLY A 41 8.71 1.84 -19.84
C GLY A 41 7.63 2.22 -18.84
N THR A 42 6.86 1.23 -18.37
CA THR A 42 5.78 1.42 -17.41
C THR A 42 6.31 1.93 -16.06
N ALA A 43 7.40 1.34 -15.56
CA ALA A 43 8.03 1.76 -14.31
C ALA A 43 8.42 3.25 -14.36
N ARG A 44 9.05 3.70 -15.44
CA ARG A 44 9.44 5.11 -15.64
C ARG A 44 8.23 6.02 -15.76
N LEU A 45 7.21 5.62 -16.51
CA LEU A 45 5.97 6.39 -16.65
C LEU A 45 5.28 6.62 -15.30
N LEU A 46 5.36 5.64 -14.40
CA LEU A 46 4.81 5.71 -13.05
C LEU A 46 5.76 6.34 -12.02
N GLY A 47 6.91 6.88 -12.45
CA GLY A 47 7.85 7.59 -11.59
C GLY A 47 8.78 6.71 -10.78
N HIS A 48 8.89 5.42 -11.10
CA HIS A 48 9.87 4.53 -10.46
C HIS A 48 11.22 4.57 -11.17
N GLU A 49 12.30 4.69 -10.39
CA GLU A 49 13.67 4.71 -10.90
C GLU A 49 14.07 3.40 -11.59
N THR A 50 13.54 2.27 -11.12
CA THR A 50 13.86 0.94 -11.69
C THR A 50 12.63 0.04 -11.74
N THR A 51 12.63 -0.88 -12.70
CA THR A 51 11.63 -1.96 -12.80
C THR A 51 11.53 -2.76 -11.51
N ALA A 52 12.65 -3.03 -10.82
CA ALA A 52 12.65 -3.78 -9.57
C ALA A 52 12.00 -3.05 -8.40
N LEU A 53 12.09 -1.71 -8.36
CA LEU A 53 11.37 -0.89 -7.37
C LEU A 53 9.86 -0.92 -7.65
N TRP A 54 9.47 -0.78 -8.91
CA TRP A 54 8.09 -0.86 -9.33
C TRP A 54 7.45 -2.23 -9.03
N VAL A 55 8.09 -3.33 -9.46
CA VAL A 55 7.61 -4.70 -9.19
C VAL A 55 7.47 -4.96 -7.69
N ARG A 56 8.41 -4.49 -6.87
CA ARG A 56 8.29 -4.62 -5.41
C ARG A 56 7.09 -3.85 -4.86
N SER A 57 6.87 -2.62 -5.33
CA SER A 57 5.71 -1.82 -4.94
C SER A 57 4.41 -2.55 -5.29
N LEU A 58 4.33 -3.13 -6.49
CA LEU A 58 3.17 -3.92 -6.94
C LEU A 58 2.94 -5.15 -6.08
N LEU A 59 3.98 -5.97 -5.84
CA LEU A 59 3.86 -7.16 -5.01
C LEU A 59 3.48 -6.83 -3.57
N GLN A 60 4.03 -5.74 -3.03
CA GLN A 60 3.71 -5.28 -1.70
C GLN A 60 2.27 -4.78 -1.61
N GLU A 61 1.80 -3.99 -2.59
CA GLU A 61 0.40 -3.59 -2.68
C GLU A 61 -0.52 -4.80 -2.77
N ALA A 62 -0.26 -5.73 -3.70
CA ALA A 62 -1.05 -6.95 -3.87
C ALA A 62 -1.12 -7.79 -2.59
N SER A 63 0.00 -7.92 -1.86
CA SER A 63 0.05 -8.64 -0.58
C SER A 63 -0.78 -7.97 0.53
N LEU A 64 -0.83 -6.64 0.55
CA LEU A 64 -1.54 -5.87 1.57
C LEU A 64 -3.03 -5.73 1.28
N THR A 65 -3.41 -5.68 -0.01
CA THR A 65 -4.80 -5.45 -0.43
C THR A 65 -5.52 -6.74 -0.83
N GLY A 66 -4.80 -7.86 -0.96
CA GLY A 66 -5.36 -9.11 -1.48
C GLY A 66 -5.89 -8.98 -2.91
N HIS A 67 -5.43 -7.97 -3.67
CA HIS A 67 -5.87 -7.70 -5.03
C HIS A 67 -4.78 -8.08 -6.02
N ASP A 68 -5.11 -8.93 -6.99
CA ASP A 68 -4.24 -9.40 -8.06
C ASP A 68 -4.24 -8.50 -9.31
N GLY A 69 -4.74 -7.26 -9.19
CA GLY A 69 -4.89 -6.31 -10.30
C GLY A 69 -6.01 -6.64 -11.30
N MET A 70 -6.37 -7.91 -11.47
CA MET A 70 -7.44 -8.38 -12.35
C MET A 70 -8.83 -7.98 -11.83
N ALA A 71 -9.00 -7.92 -10.51
CA ALA A 71 -10.25 -7.51 -9.86
C ALA A 71 -10.68 -6.06 -10.20
N VAL A 72 -9.74 -5.13 -10.40
CA VAL A 72 -10.06 -3.74 -10.78
C VAL A 72 -10.59 -3.69 -12.21
N GLY A 73 -9.93 -4.39 -13.16
CA GLY A 73 -10.38 -4.45 -14.55
C GLY A 73 -11.76 -5.08 -14.70
N ALA A 74 -12.04 -6.15 -13.96
CA ALA A 74 -13.37 -6.77 -13.93
C ALA A 74 -14.44 -5.81 -13.39
N SER A 75 -14.12 -5.08 -12.31
CA SER A 75 -15.02 -4.10 -11.70
C SER A 75 -15.31 -2.90 -12.60
N LEU A 76 -14.31 -2.40 -13.33
CA LEU A 76 -14.49 -1.32 -14.32
C LEU A 76 -15.34 -1.77 -15.52
N ARG A 77 -15.16 -3.01 -16.00
CA ARG A 77 -16.02 -3.57 -17.05
C ARG A 77 -17.48 -3.67 -16.59
N LYS A 78 -17.70 -4.09 -15.34
CA LYS A 78 -19.03 -4.16 -14.75
C LYS A 78 -19.67 -2.78 -14.60
N LEU A 79 -18.91 -1.80 -14.12
CA LEU A 79 -19.35 -0.40 -14.02
C LEU A 79 -19.75 0.16 -15.39
N ARG A 80 -18.94 -0.06 -16.42
CA ARG A 80 -19.27 0.34 -17.81
C ARG A 80 -20.58 -0.28 -18.29
N GLY A 81 -20.83 -1.54 -17.96
CA GLY A 81 -22.09 -2.21 -18.29
C GLY A 81 -23.31 -1.58 -17.60
N GLU A 82 -23.21 -1.25 -16.31
CA GLU A 82 -24.32 -0.58 -15.59
C GLU A 82 -24.56 0.84 -16.12
N LEU A 83 -23.51 1.59 -16.50
CA LEU A 83 -23.66 2.90 -17.14
C LEU A 83 -24.37 2.81 -18.50
N GLY A 84 -24.07 1.78 -19.29
CA GLY A 84 -24.81 1.51 -20.54
C GLY A 84 -26.29 1.26 -20.30
N ARG A 85 -26.65 0.55 -19.22
CA ARG A 85 -28.05 0.34 -18.83
C ARG A 85 -28.73 1.62 -18.38
N ILE A 86 -28.04 2.50 -17.65
CA ILE A 86 -28.56 3.84 -17.33
C ILE A 86 -28.89 4.61 -18.60
N GLY A 87 -27.97 4.64 -19.57
CA GLY A 87 -28.20 5.30 -20.85
C GLY A 87 -29.43 4.75 -21.59
N ASN A 88 -29.58 3.43 -21.64
CA ASN A 88 -30.74 2.80 -22.26
C ASN A 88 -32.06 3.15 -21.53
N ASN A 89 -32.06 3.13 -20.21
CA ASN A 89 -33.25 3.49 -19.41
C ASN A 89 -33.62 4.96 -19.63
N LEU A 90 -32.65 5.86 -19.69
CA LEU A 90 -32.90 7.28 -19.99
C LEU A 90 -33.50 7.47 -21.40
N ASN A 91 -32.99 6.73 -22.38
CA ASN A 91 -33.54 6.78 -23.74
C ASN A 91 -34.98 6.25 -23.81
N GLN A 92 -35.29 5.19 -23.06
CA GLN A 92 -36.64 4.65 -22.94
C GLN A 92 -37.58 5.62 -22.21
N LEU A 93 -37.13 6.28 -21.15
CA LEU A 93 -37.89 7.32 -20.45
C LEU A 93 -38.27 8.47 -21.39
N ALA A 94 -37.30 8.99 -22.15
CA ALA A 94 -37.55 10.06 -23.12
C ALA A 94 -38.58 9.62 -24.16
N HIS A 95 -38.47 8.40 -24.68
CA HIS A 95 -39.42 7.85 -25.62
C HIS A 95 -40.84 7.73 -25.03
N TYR A 96 -41.00 7.08 -23.87
CA TYR A 96 -42.31 6.87 -23.27
C TYR A 96 -42.95 8.16 -22.76
N ALA A 97 -42.16 9.12 -22.27
CA ALA A 97 -42.64 10.44 -21.93
C ALA A 97 -43.19 11.19 -23.16
N ASN A 98 -42.48 11.13 -24.29
CA ASN A 98 -42.97 11.72 -25.55
C ASN A 98 -44.24 11.05 -26.08
N CYS A 99 -44.41 9.74 -25.86
CA CYS A 99 -45.62 9.01 -26.24
C CYS A 99 -46.78 9.18 -25.23
N GLY A 100 -46.58 9.89 -24.12
CA GLY A 100 -47.58 10.03 -23.05
C GLY A 100 -47.86 8.73 -22.28
N ASP A 101 -47.00 7.71 -22.39
CA ASP A 101 -47.18 6.42 -21.73
C ASP A 101 -46.58 6.46 -20.31
N ALA A 102 -47.33 7.09 -19.40
CA ALA A 102 -46.91 7.32 -18.02
C ALA A 102 -46.64 6.02 -17.24
N VAL A 103 -47.38 4.94 -17.54
CA VAL A 103 -47.20 3.65 -16.87
C VAL A 103 -45.86 3.03 -17.26
N ARG A 104 -45.53 3.02 -18.55
CA ARG A 104 -44.21 2.54 -19.00
C ARG A 104 -43.07 3.43 -18.54
N ALA A 105 -43.26 4.75 -18.55
CA ALA A 105 -42.26 5.67 -18.01
C ALA A 105 -41.97 5.39 -16.52
N GLY A 106 -43.00 5.15 -15.70
CA GLY A 106 -42.85 4.76 -14.29
C GLY A 106 -42.03 3.47 -14.13
N ASN A 107 -42.34 2.43 -14.90
CA ASN A 107 -41.59 1.16 -14.84
C ASN A 107 -40.10 1.32 -15.19
N VAL A 108 -39.78 2.20 -16.16
CA VAL A 108 -38.38 2.47 -16.53
C VAL A 108 -37.67 3.30 -15.45
N LEU A 109 -38.39 4.19 -14.77
CA LEU A 109 -37.84 4.96 -13.64
C LEU A 109 -37.42 4.03 -12.49
N ASP A 110 -38.25 3.04 -12.14
CA ASP A 110 -37.91 2.03 -11.14
C ASP A 110 -36.67 1.20 -11.55
N ALA A 111 -36.57 0.86 -12.83
CA ALA A 111 -35.41 0.14 -13.36
C ALA A 111 -34.13 1.00 -13.35
N LEU A 112 -34.26 2.31 -13.57
CA LEU A 112 -33.17 3.28 -13.46
C LEU A 112 -32.67 3.39 -12.02
N GLU A 113 -33.57 3.49 -11.04
CA GLU A 113 -33.21 3.55 -9.63
C GLU A 113 -32.43 2.30 -9.19
N LYS A 114 -32.91 1.09 -9.54
CA LYS A 114 -32.19 -0.16 -9.27
C LYS A 114 -30.80 -0.20 -9.91
N THR A 115 -30.63 0.41 -11.08
CA THR A 115 -29.35 0.44 -11.80
C THR A 115 -28.39 1.45 -11.17
N LYS A 116 -28.90 2.61 -10.75
CA LYS A 116 -28.16 3.59 -9.94
C LYS A 116 -27.66 2.96 -8.64
N ASP A 117 -28.50 2.22 -7.91
CA ASP A 117 -28.10 1.56 -6.66
C ASP A 117 -26.97 0.53 -6.89
N ARG A 118 -27.06 -0.23 -7.99
CA ARG A 118 -25.97 -1.14 -8.39
C ARG A 118 -24.66 -0.40 -8.66
N VAL A 119 -24.71 0.74 -9.35
CA VAL A 119 -23.54 1.60 -9.58
C VAL A 119 -22.96 2.11 -8.26
N ASP A 120 -23.81 2.59 -7.35
CA ASP A 120 -23.38 3.09 -6.04
C ASP A 120 -22.69 2.02 -5.21
N VAL A 121 -23.21 0.79 -5.21
CA VAL A 121 -22.58 -0.37 -4.54
C VAL A 121 -21.21 -0.69 -5.16
N LEU A 122 -21.10 -0.69 -6.49
CA LEU A 122 -19.83 -0.93 -7.19
C LEU A 122 -18.81 0.17 -6.89
N LEU A 123 -19.22 1.43 -6.87
CA LEU A 123 -18.33 2.54 -6.54
C LEU A 123 -17.90 2.51 -5.08
N LYS A 124 -18.78 2.11 -4.15
CA LYS A 124 -18.44 1.93 -2.73
C LYS A 124 -17.43 0.80 -2.56
N SER A 125 -17.59 -0.35 -3.22
CA SER A 125 -16.61 -1.44 -3.13
C SER A 125 -15.25 -1.03 -3.70
N LEU A 126 -15.22 -0.16 -4.72
CA LEU A 126 -14.00 0.44 -5.27
C LEU A 126 -13.40 1.56 -4.41
N ARG A 127 -14.16 2.17 -3.48
CA ARG A 127 -13.67 3.21 -2.56
C ARG A 127 -13.16 2.63 -1.24
N VAL A 128 -13.78 1.57 -0.72
CA VAL A 128 -13.31 0.87 0.48
C VAL A 128 -11.87 0.35 0.28
N THR A 129 -11.53 -0.06 -0.93
CA THR A 129 -10.16 -0.43 -1.34
C THR A 129 -9.17 0.74 -1.35
N ARG A 130 -9.64 1.99 -1.45
CA ARG A 130 -8.78 3.21 -1.44
C ARG A 130 -8.61 3.81 -0.05
N THR A 131 -9.65 3.80 0.80
CA THR A 131 -9.63 4.51 2.10
C THR A 131 -8.96 3.73 3.23
N SER A 132 -8.77 2.41 3.11
CA SER A 132 -7.95 1.63 4.06
C SER A 132 -6.47 2.04 4.05
N ARG A 133 -6.03 2.82 3.05
CA ARG A 133 -4.67 3.36 2.93
C ARG A 133 -4.28 4.40 3.99
N THR A 134 -5.22 5.06 4.68
CA THR A 134 -4.88 6.21 5.54
C THR A 134 -5.13 6.02 7.03
N SER A 135 -5.93 5.04 7.46
CA SER A 135 -6.32 4.90 8.86
C SER A 135 -5.51 3.90 9.69
N ARG A 136 -4.62 3.11 9.08
CA ARG A 136 -3.78 2.10 9.79
C ARG A 136 -2.33 2.52 10.09
N GLN A 137 -1.96 3.78 9.87
CA GLN A 137 -0.71 4.34 10.41
C GLN A 137 -1.02 5.34 11.51
N ARG A 138 -1.31 4.85 12.73
CA ARG A 138 -1.04 5.52 14.02
C ARG A 138 -1.57 4.67 15.17
N LYS A 139 -0.81 3.63 15.51
CA LYS A 139 -0.66 3.20 16.91
C LYS A 139 0.64 2.42 17.05
N MET A 140 1.74 3.16 17.14
CA MET A 140 2.99 2.64 17.66
C MET A 140 2.87 2.78 19.18
N VAL A 141 2.69 1.67 19.87
CA VAL A 141 2.78 1.60 21.34
C VAL A 141 4.26 1.65 21.67
N GLU A 142 4.67 2.63 22.48
CA GLU A 142 6.05 2.75 22.96
C GLU A 142 6.41 1.57 23.88
N PRO A 143 7.64 1.03 23.78
CA PRO A 143 8.17 0.12 24.78
C PRO A 143 8.81 0.93 25.92
N GLU A 144 8.20 0.88 27.10
CA GLU A 144 8.78 1.33 28.36
C GLU A 144 10.09 0.55 28.62
N THR A 145 11.24 1.21 28.53
CA THR A 145 12.54 0.67 28.94
C THR A 145 12.75 0.92 30.43
N GLY A 146 12.45 -0.07 31.26
CA GLY A 146 12.89 -0.11 32.66
C GLY A 146 14.25 -0.78 32.77
N ILE A 147 15.31 0.01 32.90
CA ILE A 147 16.64 -0.45 33.29
C ILE A 147 16.80 -0.09 34.76
N ASP A 148 16.78 -1.08 35.66
CA ASP A 148 17.25 -0.90 37.04
C ASP A 148 18.61 -1.57 37.18
N ALA A 149 19.65 -0.73 37.33
CA ALA A 149 20.98 -1.12 37.77
C ALA A 149 21.15 -0.61 39.22
N GLY A 150 21.40 -1.53 40.15
CA GLY A 150 21.60 -1.24 41.57
C GLY A 150 22.60 -2.17 42.24
N ALA A 151 23.89 -1.82 42.09
CA ALA A 151 25.03 -1.99 43.00
C ALA A 151 25.21 -3.24 43.91
N SER A 152 26.31 -3.95 43.63
CA SER A 152 27.45 -4.28 44.52
C SER A 152 27.21 -4.89 45.92
N GLN A 153 27.73 -6.12 46.11
CA GLN A 153 28.82 -6.42 47.08
C GLN A 153 29.31 -7.89 46.97
N THR A 154 30.61 -8.05 46.70
CA THR A 154 31.49 -9.15 47.16
C THR A 154 32.23 -8.65 48.42
N PRO A 155 33.05 -9.44 49.17
CA PRO A 155 33.59 -10.79 48.93
C PRO A 155 33.58 -11.72 50.18
N ALA A 156 33.93 -13.00 50.03
CA ALA A 156 34.90 -13.70 50.91
C ALA A 156 35.08 -15.19 50.55
N THR A 157 36.36 -15.53 50.31
CA THR A 157 37.10 -16.74 50.72
C THR A 157 36.67 -18.14 50.25
N SER A 158 37.51 -18.69 49.36
CA SER A 158 37.82 -20.13 49.21
C SER A 158 38.37 -20.72 50.53
N PRO A 159 38.43 -22.06 50.70
CA PRO A 159 39.53 -22.83 50.08
C PRO A 159 39.22 -24.31 49.71
N THR A 160 40.14 -24.95 48.96
CA THR A 160 40.61 -26.36 49.15
C THR A 160 39.62 -27.50 48.79
N THR A 161 39.92 -28.59 48.05
CA THR A 161 41.17 -29.20 47.56
C THR A 161 40.84 -30.26 46.49
N LEU A 162 41.82 -30.49 45.61
CA LEU A 162 41.99 -31.59 44.67
C LEU A 162 41.77 -32.99 45.27
N HIS A 163 41.06 -33.85 44.54
CA HIS A 163 41.57 -35.16 44.12
C HIS A 163 40.78 -35.68 42.92
#